data_AF-A0A2V9CRA9-F1
#
_entry.id   AF-A0A2V9CRA9-F1
#
_cell.length_a   1.000
_cell.length_b   1.000
_cell.length_c   1.000
_cell.angle_alpha   90.00
_cell.angle_beta   90.00
_cell.angle_gamma   90.00
#
_symmetry.space_group_name_H-M   'P 1'
#
loop_
_entity.id
_entity.type
_entity.pdbx_description
1 polymer ?
#
loop_
_entity_poly.entity_id
_entity_poly.type
_entity_poly.pdbx_seq_one_letter_code
_entity_poly.pdbx_strand_id
1 'polypeptide(L)'
;MSIRAIHVQHFRSIGNAALAQCGGLNVLIGKNNAGKSNLLSAISLLLSHLQGGRIAAPWSSPRPQSEFNQRDSSRLVRIVVEFSLSPEVNRDLRDRLTMEAPVSTRGKDRS
;
A
#
# COMPACT_ATOMS: atom_id res chain seq x y z
N MET A 1 -9.85 13.66 4.79
CA MET A 1 -8.87 12.78 4.13
C MET A 1 -9.59 11.93 3.09
N SER A 2 -9.06 11.83 1.87
CA SER A 2 -9.59 10.91 0.85
C SER A 2 -8.45 10.22 0.11
N ILE A 3 -8.71 9.04 -0.45
CA ILE A 3 -7.76 8.34 -1.31
C ILE A 3 -7.80 8.98 -2.71
N ARG A 4 -6.63 9.24 -3.29
CA ARG A 4 -6.45 9.81 -4.65
C ARG A 4 -5.92 8.78 -5.64
N ALA A 5 -5.05 7.90 -5.20
CA ALA A 5 -4.54 6.81 -6.01
C ALA A 5 -4.12 5.64 -5.14
N ILE A 6 -4.16 4.43 -5.71
CA ILE A 6 -3.72 3.19 -5.07
C ILE A 6 -2.91 2.41 -6.09
N HIS A 7 -1.78 1.87 -5.67
CA HIS A 7 -0.96 0.96 -6.45
C HIS A 7 -0.63 -0.29 -5.63
N VAL A 8 -0.95 -1.47 -6.17
CA VAL A 8 -0.74 -2.77 -5.52
C VAL A 8 0.11 -3.65 -6.42
N GLN A 9 1.14 -4.26 -5.84
CA GLN A 9 2.02 -5.20 -6.53
C GLN A 9 2.27 -6.44 -5.66
N HIS A 10 2.36 -7.59 -6.32
CA HIS A 10 2.72 -8.88 -5.74
C HIS A 10 1.79 -9.38 -4.61
N PHE A 11 0.54 -8.92 -4.56
CA PHE A 11 -0.43 -9.28 -3.51
C PHE A 11 -1.51 -10.24 -4.02
N ARG A 12 -1.57 -11.46 -3.49
CA ARG A 12 -2.57 -12.49 -3.86
C ARG A 12 -2.66 -12.65 -5.39
N SER A 13 -3.84 -12.52 -6.01
CA SER A 13 -3.95 -12.63 -7.48
C SER A 13 -3.43 -11.40 -8.25
N ILE A 14 -3.03 -10.32 -7.56
CA ILE A 14 -2.60 -9.07 -8.17
C ILE A 14 -1.08 -9.11 -8.37
N GLY A 15 -0.64 -9.22 -9.63
CA GLY A 15 0.76 -8.98 -9.99
C GLY A 15 1.09 -7.49 -9.93
N ASN A 16 0.28 -6.67 -10.63
CA ASN A 16 0.41 -5.21 -10.69
C ASN A 16 -0.96 -4.59 -11.03
N ALA A 17 -1.49 -3.72 -10.17
CA ALA A 17 -2.75 -3.02 -10.42
C ALA A 17 -2.72 -1.60 -9.83
N ALA A 18 -3.25 -0.63 -10.57
CA ALA A 18 -3.33 0.76 -10.14
C ALA A 18 -4.76 1.30 -10.31
N LEU A 19 -5.22 2.09 -9.34
CA LEU A 19 -6.36 2.99 -9.46
C LEU A 19 -5.84 4.41 -9.36
N ALA A 20 -6.10 5.21 -10.38
CA ALA A 20 -5.77 6.63 -10.39
C ALA A 20 -7.05 7.46 -10.27
N GLN A 21 -6.89 8.72 -9.87
CA GLN A 21 -7.97 9.72 -9.86
C GLN A 21 -9.19 9.29 -9.02
N CYS A 22 -8.95 8.65 -7.87
CA CYS A 22 -10.02 8.25 -6.97
C CYS A 22 -10.82 9.47 -6.48
N GLY A 23 -12.15 9.34 -6.52
CA GLY A 23 -13.12 10.36 -6.11
C GLY A 23 -13.87 9.99 -4.84
N GLY A 24 -14.95 10.73 -4.55
CA GLY A 24 -15.84 10.45 -3.41
C GLY A 24 -16.59 9.12 -3.52
N LEU A 25 -16.81 8.64 -4.74
CA LEU A 25 -17.35 7.31 -5.05
C LEU A 25 -16.48 6.66 -6.13
N ASN A 26 -16.04 5.43 -5.87
CA ASN A 26 -15.24 4.65 -6.82
C ASN A 26 -15.95 3.31 -7.05
N VAL A 27 -16.27 3.00 -8.31
CA VAL A 27 -16.96 1.77 -8.69
C VAL A 27 -15.98 0.82 -9.36
N LEU A 28 -15.79 -0.37 -8.77
CA LEU A 28 -14.90 -1.41 -9.30
C LEU A 28 -15.70 -2.43 -10.09
N ILE A 29 -15.51 -2.47 -11.42
CA ILE A 29 -16.24 -3.37 -12.32
C ILE A 29 -15.27 -4.39 -12.94
N GLY A 30 -15.77 -5.60 -13.21
CA GLY A 30 -15.02 -6.65 -13.88
C GLY A 30 -15.56 -8.04 -13.59
N LYS A 31 -15.07 -9.07 -14.28
CA LYS A 31 -15.47 -10.47 -14.06
C LYS A 31 -15.19 -10.93 -12.63
N ASN A 32 -15.88 -11.98 -12.17
CA ASN A 32 -15.52 -12.66 -10.94
C ASN A 32 -14.05 -13.11 -11.01
N ASN A 33 -13.37 -13.07 -9.86
CA ASN A 33 -11.95 -13.41 -9.72
C ASN A 33 -10.97 -12.47 -10.45
N ALA A 34 -11.42 -11.36 -11.05
CA ALA A 34 -10.54 -10.35 -11.67
C ALA A 34 -9.66 -9.56 -10.67
N GLY A 35 -9.67 -9.92 -9.38
CA GLY A 35 -8.85 -9.27 -8.35
C GLY A 35 -9.50 -8.11 -7.60
N LYS A 36 -10.77 -7.76 -7.89
CA LYS A 36 -11.50 -6.67 -7.21
C LYS A 36 -11.50 -6.81 -5.68
N SER A 37 -11.88 -7.98 -5.16
CA SER A 37 -11.87 -8.25 -3.71
C SER A 37 -10.46 -8.28 -3.12
N ASN A 38 -9.46 -8.66 -3.91
CA ASN A 38 -8.05 -8.61 -3.48
C ASN A 38 -7.53 -7.17 -3.41
N LEU A 39 -7.98 -6.29 -4.30
CA LEU A 39 -7.66 -4.88 -4.24
C LEU A 39 -8.29 -4.23 -2.99
N LEU A 40 -9.57 -4.51 -2.71
CA LEU A 40 -10.22 -4.08 -1.47
C LEU A 40 -9.53 -4.66 -0.22
N SER A 41 -9.05 -5.91 -0.28
CA SER A 41 -8.29 -6.51 0.81
C SER A 41 -6.94 -5.82 1.04
N ALA A 42 -6.24 -5.40 -0.02
CA ALA A 42 -4.99 -4.65 0.08
C ALA A 42 -5.21 -3.27 0.73
N ILE A 43 -6.29 -2.58 0.34
CA ILE A 43 -6.69 -1.31 0.93
C ILE A 43 -7.02 -1.50 2.42
N SER A 44 -7.83 -2.50 2.75
CA SER A 44 -8.18 -2.83 4.14
C SER A 44 -6.93 -3.12 4.99
N LEU A 45 -6.02 -3.93 4.46
CA LEU A 45 -4.74 -4.25 5.11
C LEU A 45 -3.92 -3.01 5.42
N LEU A 46 -3.79 -2.08 4.47
CA LEU A 46 -3.08 -0.82 4.67
C LEU A 46 -3.78 0.06 5.72
N LEU A 47 -5.10 0.22 5.64
CA LEU A 47 -5.85 1.03 6.60
C LEU A 47 -5.73 0.48 8.03
N SER A 48 -5.79 -0.84 8.21
CA SER A 48 -5.56 -1.47 9.51
C SER A 48 -4.12 -1.23 10.02
N HIS A 49 -3.13 -1.20 9.13
CA HIS A 49 -1.76 -0.88 9.51
C HIS A 49 -1.62 0.57 9.99
N LEU A 50 -2.24 1.51 9.27
CA LEU A 50 -2.27 2.93 9.62
C LEU A 50 -3.02 3.20 10.93
N GLN A 51 -4.12 2.48 11.19
CA GLN A 51 -4.85 2.56 12.47
C GLN A 51 -4.00 2.13 13.67
N GLY A 52 -3.06 1.21 13.46
CA GLY A 52 -2.05 0.83 14.47
C GLY A 52 -0.99 1.90 14.73
N GLY A 53 -1.09 3.07 14.09
CA GLY A 53 -0.16 4.18 14.23
C GLY A 53 1.21 3.94 13.58
N ARG A 54 1.36 2.87 12.79
CA ARG A 54 2.63 2.52 12.13
C ARG A 54 2.57 2.93 10.67
N ILE A 55 3.55 3.69 10.22
CA ILE A 55 3.61 4.14 8.82
C ILE A 55 4.53 3.21 8.01
N ALA A 56 5.60 2.72 8.64
CA ALA A 56 6.48 1.70 8.08
C ALA A 56 6.84 0.68 9.16
N ALA A 57 6.26 -0.52 9.10
CA ALA A 57 6.66 -1.61 9.99
C ALA A 57 6.63 -2.96 9.28
N PRO A 58 7.50 -3.91 9.70
CA PRO A 58 7.34 -5.29 9.31
C PRO A 58 5.96 -5.79 9.76
N TRP A 59 5.44 -6.79 9.07
CA TRP A 59 4.21 -7.44 9.52
C TRP A 59 4.39 -7.98 10.94
N SER A 60 3.34 -7.82 11.75
CA SER A 60 3.31 -8.30 13.14
C SER A 60 3.30 -9.82 13.24
N SER A 61 3.03 -10.54 12.15
CA SER A 61 3.04 -12.00 12.09
C SER A 61 3.49 -12.52 10.71
N PRO A 62 4.02 -13.76 10.63
CA PRO A 62 4.25 -14.44 9.36
C PRO A 62 2.95 -14.53 8.57
N ARG A 63 2.98 -14.08 7.31
CA ARG A 63 1.83 -14.18 6.40
C ARG A 63 1.80 -15.52 5.68
N PRO A 64 0.62 -16.09 5.43
CA PRO A 64 0.50 -17.31 4.64
C PRO A 64 0.97 -17.05 3.20
N GLN A 65 1.54 -18.06 2.56
CA GLN A 65 1.99 -17.98 1.15
C GLN A 65 0.89 -17.51 0.19
N SER A 66 -0.39 -17.73 0.52
CA SER A 66 -1.53 -17.28 -0.28
C SER A 66 -1.68 -15.76 -0.37
N GLU A 67 -1.05 -14.99 0.52
CA GLU A 67 -1.02 -13.52 0.44
C GLU A 67 0.00 -13.00 -0.59
N PHE A 68 0.94 -13.83 -1.00
CA PHE A 68 1.94 -13.48 -2.01
C PHE A 68 1.48 -13.90 -3.39
N ASN A 69 1.70 -13.02 -4.38
CA ASN A 69 1.40 -13.35 -5.76
C ASN A 69 2.21 -14.56 -6.21
N GLN A 70 1.55 -15.50 -6.87
CA GLN A 70 2.13 -16.79 -7.28
C GLN A 70 2.75 -17.60 -6.13
N ARG A 71 2.39 -17.29 -4.87
CA ARG A 71 3.00 -17.87 -3.66
C ARG A 71 4.53 -17.60 -3.56
N ASP A 72 5.01 -16.57 -4.24
CA ASP A 72 6.41 -16.16 -4.23
C ASP A 72 6.68 -15.17 -3.09
N SER A 73 7.17 -15.67 -1.96
CA SER A 73 7.56 -14.85 -0.81
C SER A 73 8.93 -14.21 -0.94
N SER A 74 9.66 -14.43 -2.04
CA SER A 74 10.93 -13.74 -2.31
C SER A 74 10.72 -12.30 -2.79
N ARG A 75 9.53 -12.00 -3.33
CA ARG A 75 9.14 -10.65 -3.77
C ARG A 75 8.41 -9.90 -2.67
N LEU A 76 8.75 -8.63 -2.51
CA LEU A 76 8.08 -7.75 -1.57
C LEU A 76 6.68 -7.38 -2.08
N VAL A 77 5.68 -7.62 -1.24
CA VAL A 77 4.34 -7.07 -1.42
C VAL A 77 4.43 -5.55 -1.27
N ARG A 78 3.98 -4.81 -2.29
CA ARG A 78 3.98 -3.35 -2.28
C ARG A 78 2.56 -2.84 -2.40
N ILE A 79 2.14 -2.02 -1.43
CA ILE A 79 0.86 -1.32 -1.45
C ILE A 79 1.19 0.15 -1.20
N VAL A 80 0.94 0.99 -2.19
CA VAL A 80 1.15 2.44 -2.12
C VAL A 80 -0.21 3.12 -2.23
N VAL A 81 -0.47 4.09 -1.37
CA VAL A 81 -1.70 4.89 -1.41
C VAL A 81 -1.35 6.36 -1.33
N GLU A 82 -1.93 7.14 -2.24
CA GLU A 82 -1.87 8.58 -2.21
C GLU A 82 -3.12 9.12 -1.52
N PHE A 83 -2.93 9.96 -0.51
CA PHE A 83 -4.01 10.58 0.23
C PHE A 83 -4.07 12.09 -0.02
N SER A 84 -5.28 12.64 -0.03
CA SER A 84 -5.49 14.05 0.22
C SER A 84 -5.51 14.28 1.74
N LEU A 85 -4.56 15.09 2.21
CA LEU A 85 -4.38 15.45 3.62
C LEU A 85 -4.29 16.96 3.75
N SER A 86 -4.64 17.48 4.94
CA SER A 86 -4.35 18.88 5.24
C SER A 86 -2.84 19.09 5.35
N PRO A 87 -2.32 20.31 5.10
CA PRO A 87 -0.89 20.60 5.22
C PRO A 87 -0.32 20.27 6.60
N GLU A 88 -1.11 20.47 7.66
CA GLU A 88 -0.72 20.19 9.04
C GLU A 88 -0.50 18.69 9.28
N VAL A 89 -1.48 17.86 8.89
CA VAL A 89 -1.39 16.40 9.03
C VAL A 89 -0.26 15.83 8.18
N ASN A 90 -0.08 16.37 6.97
CA ASN A 90 1.01 15.93 6.09
C ASN A 90 2.40 16.25 6.66
N ARG A 91 2.58 17.38 7.35
CA ARG A 91 3.84 17.69 8.05
C ARG A 91 4.10 16.70 9.18
N ASP A 92 3.12 16.51 10.07
CA ASP A 92 3.23 15.58 11.21
C ASP A 92 3.60 14.16 10.76
N LEU A 93 2.93 13.63 9.73
CA LEU A 93 3.23 12.30 9.21
C LEU A 93 4.64 12.17 8.63
N ARG A 94 5.17 13.23 7.98
CA ARG A 94 6.53 13.23 7.44
C ARG A 94 7.59 13.26 8.52
N ASP A 95 7.34 14.02 9.58
CA ASP A 95 8.24 14.10 10.73
C ASP A 95 8.30 12.72 11.43
N ARG A 96 7.14 12.09 11.62
CA ARG A 96 7.05 10.72 12.16
C ARG A 96 7.71 9.67 11.28
N LEU A 97 7.54 9.75 9.96
CA LEU A 97 8.20 8.88 8.99
C LEU A 97 9.73 8.98 9.09
N THR A 98 10.25 10.19 9.25
CA THR A 98 11.70 10.45 9.37
C THR A 98 12.26 9.84 10.65
N MET A 99 11.47 9.81 11.72
CA MET A 99 11.84 9.19 12.99
C MET A 99 11.74 7.65 12.99
N GLU A 100 10.71 7.08 12.35
CA GLU A 100 10.44 5.63 12.35
C GLU A 100 11.27 4.87 11.30
N ALA A 101 11.68 5.53 10.22
CA ALA A 101 12.48 4.94 9.15
C ALA A 101 13.61 5.89 8.75
N PRO A 102 14.83 5.74 9.32
CA PRO A 102 15.97 6.50 8.83
C PRO A 102 16.15 6.12 7.36
N VAL A 103 16.03 7.12 6.49
CA VAL A 103 16.03 6.98 5.03
C VAL A 103 17.12 5.99 4.62
N SER A 104 16.73 4.83 4.06
CA SER A 104 17.65 4.00 3.31
C SER A 104 17.94 4.71 2.00
N THR A 105 18.89 5.65 2.03
CA THR A 105 19.56 6.17 0.84
C THR A 105 20.37 5.04 0.22
N ARG A 106 19.72 4.17 -0.56
CA ARG A 106 20.40 3.34 -1.55
C ARG A 106 19.97 3.78 -2.94
N GLY A 107 20.93 4.38 -3.65
CA GLY A 107 20.91 4.45 -5.11
C GLY A 107 20.74 5.84 -5.72
N LYS A 108 21.45 6.85 -5.21
CA LYS A 108 21.91 7.96 -6.07
C LYS A 108 23.41 7.80 -6.28
N ASP A 109 23.78 6.76 -7.01
CA ASP A 109 25.07 6.69 -7.69
C ASP A 109 25.03 5.62 -8.76
N ARG A 110 24.95 6.07 -10.01
CA ARG A 110 25.75 5.60 -11.14
C ARG A 110 25.43 6.50 -12.33
N SER A 111 26.42 7.36 -12.56
CA SER A 111 26.75 8.11 -13.77
C SER A 111 26.45 7.38 -15.07
#